data_AF-A0A9E1Q4Y7-F1
#
_entry.id   AF-A0A9E1Q4Y7-F1
#
_cell.length_a   1.000
_cell.length_b   1.000
_cell.length_c   1.000
_cell.angle_alpha   90.00
_cell.angle_beta   90.00
_cell.angle_gamma   90.00
#
_symmetry.space_group_name_H-M   'P 1'
#
loop_
_entity.id
_entity.type
_entity.pdbx_description
1 polymer ?
#
loop_
_entity_poly.entity_id
_entity_poly.type
_entity_poly.pdbx_seq_one_letter_code
_entity_poly.pdbx_strand_id
1 'polypeptide(L)'
;MYSSKDIPTEVRTVEDVQHGCSIVREGYMRLREEIGQTIVGQKRVVDLVLLSIFANGHVLLEGPPGLGKTLLVKTIGEALQMSTGRIQCTADLMPADIVGTTIVDQNETTGKREFTFRKGPVFHNILLADEINRATPKCQSALLESMQERSVSVDGKTYELPLPFFVLATQNPIEQEGTYPLPEAQLDRFLLKVNVGFSSQDELHEIVNRTTAGLLQKVEVVVDLEFISAAQRFVQQIFIAPHIQDFITRLVLATHPGSEFAPNWISNDIVVGASPRAAQSIVACAKVATIIDGRYAVSHRDIRAVAVSALQHRIVRTFEAETALRTPSSIISRLVDEVSLYEAGTTHV
;
A
#
# COMPACT_ATOMS: atom_id res chain seq x y z
N MET A 1 -7.07 -23.65 -8.95
CA MET A 1 -7.34 -22.21 -9.06
C MET A 1 -8.47 -21.92 -8.07
N TYR A 2 -8.22 -21.09 -7.07
CA TYR A 2 -9.24 -20.78 -6.04
C TYR A 2 -10.35 -19.97 -6.69
N SER A 3 -11.61 -20.37 -6.52
CA SER A 3 -12.70 -19.65 -7.16
C SER A 3 -13.15 -18.49 -6.30
N SER A 4 -13.30 -17.31 -6.91
CA SER A 4 -13.98 -16.18 -6.28
C SER A 4 -15.40 -16.48 -5.79
N LYS A 5 -16.02 -17.55 -6.32
CA LYS A 5 -17.36 -18.04 -5.92
C LYS A 5 -17.39 -18.71 -4.56
N ASP A 6 -16.24 -19.15 -4.06
CA ASP A 6 -16.16 -19.87 -2.78
C ASP A 6 -16.09 -18.88 -1.60
N ILE A 7 -15.72 -17.61 -1.86
CA ILE A 7 -15.70 -16.56 -0.84
C ILE A 7 -17.14 -16.09 -0.59
N PRO A 8 -17.64 -16.11 0.66
CA PRO A 8 -18.97 -15.62 0.99
C PRO A 8 -19.17 -14.16 0.54
N THR A 9 -20.23 -13.91 -0.21
CA THR A 9 -20.58 -12.56 -0.66
C THR A 9 -21.11 -11.70 0.48
N GLU A 10 -21.83 -12.31 1.42
CA GLU A 10 -22.34 -11.68 2.64
C GLU A 10 -21.97 -12.53 3.85
N VAL A 11 -21.45 -11.88 4.88
CA VAL A 11 -21.12 -12.51 6.17
C VAL A 11 -22.35 -12.42 7.08
N ARG A 12 -23.03 -13.55 7.31
CA ARG A 12 -24.23 -13.60 8.18
C ARG A 12 -24.03 -14.46 9.42
N THR A 13 -23.12 -15.42 9.36
CA THR A 13 -22.85 -16.39 10.42
C THR A 13 -21.36 -16.48 10.74
N VAL A 14 -21.04 -17.10 11.88
CA VAL A 14 -19.64 -17.39 12.25
C VAL A 14 -19.00 -18.38 11.26
N GLU A 15 -19.80 -19.31 10.71
CA GLU A 15 -19.33 -20.28 9.71
C GLU A 15 -18.92 -19.57 8.41
N ASP A 16 -19.65 -18.54 7.97
CA ASP A 16 -19.28 -17.72 6.82
C ASP A 16 -17.92 -17.02 7.04
N VAL A 17 -17.69 -16.49 8.26
CA VAL A 17 -16.41 -15.88 8.61
C VAL A 17 -15.29 -16.91 8.54
N GLN A 18 -15.49 -18.08 9.15
CA GLN A 18 -14.46 -19.12 9.18
C GLN A 18 -14.12 -19.62 7.77
N HIS A 19 -15.14 -19.88 6.95
CA HIS A 19 -14.99 -20.36 5.59
C HIS A 19 -14.28 -19.33 4.69
N GLY A 20 -14.76 -18.08 4.68
CA GLY A 20 -14.14 -17.01 3.90
C GLY A 20 -12.72 -16.71 4.34
N CYS A 21 -12.44 -16.71 5.65
CA CYS A 21 -11.08 -16.54 6.15
C CYS A 21 -10.14 -17.67 5.70
N SER A 22 -10.61 -18.93 5.68
CA SER A 22 -9.79 -20.06 5.20
C SER A 22 -9.39 -19.88 3.75
N ILE A 23 -10.37 -19.58 2.87
CA ILE A 23 -10.13 -19.43 1.43
C ILE A 23 -9.21 -18.25 1.14
N VAL A 24 -9.45 -17.10 1.76
CA VAL A 24 -8.61 -15.91 1.61
C VAL A 24 -7.19 -16.18 2.08
N ARG A 25 -7.02 -16.86 3.23
CA ARG A 25 -5.72 -17.24 3.77
C ARG A 25 -4.97 -18.17 2.83
N GLU A 26 -5.62 -19.21 2.32
CA GLU A 26 -4.99 -20.17 1.39
C GLU A 26 -4.51 -19.49 0.11
N GLY A 27 -5.36 -18.65 -0.50
CA GLY A 27 -4.98 -17.86 -1.66
C GLY A 27 -3.80 -16.92 -1.38
N TYR A 28 -3.82 -16.22 -0.24
CA TYR A 28 -2.73 -15.35 0.20
C TYR A 28 -1.42 -16.11 0.40
N MET A 29 -1.45 -17.24 1.13
CA MET A 29 -0.24 -18.01 1.45
C MET A 29 0.41 -18.57 0.18
N ARG A 30 -0.40 -19.05 -0.77
CA ARG A 30 0.11 -19.55 -2.04
C ARG A 30 0.70 -18.42 -2.91
N LEU A 31 0.07 -17.25 -2.93
CA LEU A 31 0.64 -16.06 -3.58
C LEU A 31 1.98 -15.65 -2.98
N ARG A 32 2.05 -15.64 -1.64
CA ARG A 32 3.26 -15.30 -0.91
C ARG A 32 4.40 -16.27 -1.21
N GLU A 33 4.10 -17.57 -1.27
CA GLU A 33 5.06 -18.60 -1.64
C GLU A 33 5.57 -18.41 -3.07
N GLU A 34 4.65 -18.23 -4.02
CA GLU A 34 4.99 -18.01 -5.43
C GLU A 34 5.85 -16.76 -5.65
N ILE A 35 5.51 -15.65 -4.99
CA ILE A 35 6.30 -14.42 -5.06
C ILE A 35 7.65 -14.60 -4.37
N GLY A 36 7.71 -15.31 -3.25
CA GLY A 36 8.94 -15.60 -2.51
C GLY A 36 9.93 -16.50 -3.27
N GLN A 37 9.45 -17.28 -4.24
CA GLN A 37 10.31 -18.02 -5.17
C GLN A 37 11.08 -17.09 -6.12
N THR A 38 10.56 -15.91 -6.43
CA THR A 38 11.25 -14.93 -7.29
C THR A 38 11.98 -13.86 -6.48
N ILE A 39 11.38 -13.39 -5.39
CA ILE A 39 11.87 -12.25 -4.59
C ILE A 39 12.68 -12.74 -3.38
N VAL A 40 13.95 -12.36 -3.33
CA VAL A 40 14.89 -12.74 -2.26
C VAL A 40 15.02 -11.61 -1.23
N GLY A 41 15.06 -11.98 0.05
CA GLY A 41 15.38 -11.08 1.18
C GLY A 41 14.31 -10.06 1.58
N GLN A 42 13.32 -9.81 0.73
CA GLN A 42 12.32 -8.76 0.96
C GLN A 42 11.00 -9.27 1.54
N LYS A 43 11.05 -10.30 2.41
CA LYS A 43 9.84 -10.95 2.96
C LYS A 43 8.86 -9.94 3.56
N ARG A 44 9.33 -9.02 4.40
CA ARG A 44 8.48 -7.98 5.01
C ARG A 44 7.86 -7.04 3.99
N VAL A 45 8.59 -6.67 2.94
CA VAL A 45 8.08 -5.77 1.89
C VAL A 45 6.99 -6.48 1.09
N VAL A 46 7.24 -7.74 0.69
CA VAL A 46 6.27 -8.60 0.02
C VAL A 46 5.01 -8.73 0.87
N ASP A 47 5.16 -9.03 2.16
CA ASP A 47 4.04 -9.20 3.09
C ASP A 47 3.17 -7.94 3.18
N LEU A 48 3.79 -6.76 3.31
CA LEU A 48 3.07 -5.48 3.41
C LEU A 48 2.43 -5.04 2.09
N VAL A 49 3.07 -5.32 0.95
CA VAL A 49 2.51 -5.03 -0.37
C VAL A 49 1.30 -5.94 -0.65
N LEU A 50 1.44 -7.24 -0.44
CA LEU A 50 0.32 -8.18 -0.57
C LEU A 50 -0.81 -7.82 0.40
N LEU A 51 -0.49 -7.54 1.65
CA LEU A 51 -1.47 -7.10 2.64
C LEU A 51 -2.23 -5.86 2.18
N SER A 52 -1.55 -4.90 1.54
CA SER A 52 -2.18 -3.70 1.00
C SER A 52 -3.10 -3.98 -0.19
N ILE A 53 -2.74 -4.93 -1.06
CA ILE A 53 -3.59 -5.38 -2.17
C ILE A 53 -4.90 -5.97 -1.62
N PHE A 54 -4.82 -6.86 -0.63
CA PHE A 54 -6.01 -7.45 0.01
C PHE A 54 -6.81 -6.44 0.85
N ALA A 55 -6.15 -5.41 1.39
CA ALA A 55 -6.78 -4.28 2.07
C ALA A 55 -7.32 -3.20 1.11
N ASN A 56 -7.15 -3.37 -0.21
CA ASN A 56 -7.59 -2.45 -1.26
C ASN A 56 -7.01 -1.03 -1.13
N GLY A 57 -5.71 -0.93 -0.85
CA GLY A 57 -5.03 0.37 -0.72
C GLY A 57 -3.64 0.41 -1.37
N HIS A 58 -3.19 1.62 -1.66
CA HIS A 58 -1.94 1.90 -2.38
C HIS A 58 -0.75 1.97 -1.43
N VAL A 59 0.45 1.68 -1.94
CA VAL A 59 1.68 1.65 -1.15
C VAL A 59 2.69 2.67 -1.65
N LEU A 60 3.30 3.40 -0.71
CA LEU A 60 4.49 4.21 -0.95
C LEU A 60 5.72 3.44 -0.46
N LEU A 61 6.63 3.13 -1.37
CA LEU A 61 7.81 2.33 -1.11
C LEU A 61 9.07 3.20 -1.18
N GLU A 62 9.66 3.46 -0.03
CA GLU A 62 10.89 4.25 0.10
C GLU A 62 12.11 3.34 0.19
N GLY A 63 13.14 3.62 -0.58
CA GLY A 63 14.41 2.88 -0.50
C GLY A 63 15.29 3.13 -1.72
N PRO A 64 16.56 2.73 -1.68
CA PRO A 64 17.51 3.00 -2.76
C PRO A 64 17.11 2.28 -4.07
N PRO A 65 17.63 2.74 -5.22
CA PRO A 65 17.41 2.08 -6.50
C PRO A 65 18.04 0.69 -6.53
N GLY A 66 17.57 -0.17 -7.43
CA GLY A 66 18.17 -1.50 -7.66
C GLY A 66 17.74 -2.61 -6.69
N LEU A 67 16.86 -2.33 -5.73
CA LEU A 67 16.34 -3.35 -4.79
C LEU A 67 15.19 -4.18 -5.37
N GLY A 68 15.18 -4.51 -6.66
CA GLY A 68 14.18 -5.42 -7.23
C GLY A 68 12.71 -4.96 -7.17
N LYS A 69 12.44 -3.66 -6.96
CA LYS A 69 11.07 -3.11 -6.87
C LYS A 69 10.26 -3.35 -8.16
N THR A 70 10.89 -3.19 -9.32
CA THR A 70 10.28 -3.49 -10.62
C THR A 70 9.99 -4.97 -10.79
N LEU A 71 10.90 -5.83 -10.31
CA LEU A 71 10.70 -7.28 -10.33
C LEU A 71 9.51 -7.65 -9.44
N LEU A 72 9.40 -7.08 -8.25
CA LEU A 72 8.27 -7.30 -7.33
C LEU A 72 6.92 -7.01 -8.00
N VAL A 73 6.77 -5.85 -8.64
CA VAL A 73 5.51 -5.49 -9.32
C VAL A 73 5.20 -6.44 -10.48
N LYS A 74 6.23 -6.77 -11.27
CA LYS A 74 6.06 -7.70 -12.39
C LYS A 74 5.64 -9.09 -11.91
N THR A 75 6.30 -9.64 -10.89
CA THR A 75 5.97 -10.94 -10.30
C THR A 75 4.57 -10.95 -9.71
N ILE A 76 4.16 -9.90 -8.99
CA ILE A 76 2.79 -9.78 -8.47
C ILE A 76 1.77 -9.72 -9.62
N GLY A 77 2.06 -8.94 -10.66
CA GLY A 77 1.20 -8.82 -11.84
C GLY A 77 0.98 -10.16 -12.53
N GLU A 78 2.06 -10.92 -12.73
CA GLU A 78 2.02 -12.26 -13.33
C GLU A 78 1.27 -13.27 -12.43
N ALA A 79 1.54 -13.29 -11.12
CA ALA A 79 0.90 -14.21 -10.18
C ALA A 79 -0.62 -14.00 -10.01
N LEU A 80 -1.10 -12.77 -10.24
CA LEU A 80 -2.49 -12.33 -10.09
C LEU A 80 -3.24 -12.12 -11.42
N GLN A 81 -2.60 -12.35 -12.57
CA GLN A 81 -3.12 -11.97 -13.89
C GLN A 81 -3.56 -10.49 -13.99
N MET A 82 -2.87 -9.61 -13.28
CA MET A 82 -3.11 -8.17 -13.33
C MET A 82 -2.36 -7.56 -14.51
N SER A 83 -3.06 -6.71 -15.28
CA SER A 83 -2.38 -5.85 -16.25
C SER A 83 -1.42 -4.89 -15.53
N THR A 84 -0.18 -4.78 -16.00
CA THR A 84 0.88 -3.99 -15.36
C THR A 84 1.20 -2.73 -16.16
N GLY A 85 1.13 -1.58 -15.51
CA GLY A 85 1.59 -0.29 -16.03
C GLY A 85 2.84 0.18 -15.29
N ARG A 86 3.66 1.00 -15.96
CA ARG A 86 4.83 1.64 -15.35
C ARG A 86 4.91 3.11 -15.80
N ILE A 87 5.16 3.99 -14.83
CA ILE A 87 5.48 5.40 -15.04
C ILE A 87 6.84 5.64 -14.40
N GLN A 88 7.79 6.16 -15.18
CA GLN A 88 9.00 6.75 -14.63
C GLN A 88 8.73 8.23 -14.42
N CYS A 89 8.73 8.68 -13.18
CA CYS A 89 8.51 10.09 -12.89
C CYS A 89 9.77 10.90 -13.19
N THR A 90 9.60 11.90 -14.05
CA THR A 90 10.63 12.85 -14.48
C THR A 90 10.05 14.26 -14.45
N ALA A 91 10.93 15.27 -14.49
CA ALA A 91 10.51 16.67 -14.42
C ALA A 91 9.69 17.13 -15.65
N ASP A 92 9.84 16.44 -16.78
CA ASP A 92 9.14 16.68 -18.04
C ASP A 92 7.85 15.86 -18.21
N LEU A 93 7.59 14.90 -17.31
CA LEU A 93 6.35 14.13 -17.31
C LEU A 93 5.15 15.08 -17.27
N MET A 94 4.17 14.88 -18.14
CA MET A 94 2.93 15.64 -18.16
C MET A 94 1.77 14.84 -17.56
N PRO A 95 0.72 15.50 -17.01
CA PRO A 95 -0.46 14.78 -16.51
C PRO A 95 -1.10 13.87 -17.57
N ALA A 96 -1.10 14.30 -18.84
CA ALA A 96 -1.61 13.53 -19.98
C ALA A 96 -0.84 12.21 -20.21
N ASP A 97 0.44 12.13 -19.86
CA ASP A 97 1.22 10.89 -19.97
C ASP A 97 0.83 9.87 -18.89
N ILE A 98 0.19 10.33 -17.81
CA ILE A 98 -0.31 9.49 -16.71
C ILE A 98 -1.75 9.05 -17.01
N VAL A 99 -2.61 10.04 -17.27
CA VAL A 99 -4.06 9.83 -17.35
C VAL A 99 -4.53 9.47 -18.76
N GLY A 100 -3.75 9.78 -19.78
CA GLY A 100 -4.12 9.62 -21.19
C GLY A 100 -4.48 10.94 -21.86
N THR A 101 -4.61 10.88 -23.18
CA THR A 101 -4.89 12.05 -24.01
C THR A 101 -5.79 11.68 -25.19
N THR A 102 -6.55 12.64 -25.68
CA THR A 102 -7.34 12.47 -26.89
C THR A 102 -6.46 12.77 -28.11
N ILE A 103 -6.31 11.77 -28.99
CA ILE A 103 -5.59 11.92 -30.25
C ILE A 103 -6.60 12.05 -31.39
N VAL A 104 -6.22 12.80 -32.42
CA VAL A 104 -6.97 12.85 -33.67
C VAL A 104 -6.43 11.73 -34.55
N ASP A 105 -7.23 10.69 -34.73
CA ASP A 105 -6.95 9.62 -35.66
C ASP A 105 -7.66 9.93 -37.00
N GLN A 106 -7.06 9.50 -38.11
CA GLN A 106 -7.68 9.64 -39.42
C GLN A 106 -8.17 8.26 -39.86
N ASN A 107 -9.48 8.09 -39.90
CA ASN A 107 -10.08 6.82 -40.27
C ASN A 107 -9.71 6.47 -41.72
N GLU A 108 -8.86 5.45 -41.90
CA GLU A 108 -8.27 5.07 -43.20
C GLU A 108 -9.32 4.78 -44.29
N THR A 109 -10.51 4.33 -43.89
CA THR A 109 -11.60 3.96 -44.82
C THR A 109 -12.48 5.14 -45.22
N THR A 110 -12.58 6.19 -44.39
CA THR A 110 -13.51 7.31 -44.61
C THR A 110 -12.85 8.68 -44.74
N GLY A 111 -11.55 8.78 -44.45
CA GLY A 111 -10.77 10.02 -44.46
C GLY A 111 -11.15 11.04 -43.37
N LYS A 112 -12.13 10.72 -42.52
CA LYS A 112 -12.61 11.59 -41.44
C LYS A 112 -11.66 11.59 -40.26
N ARG A 113 -11.51 12.76 -39.63
CA ARG A 113 -10.81 12.93 -38.36
C ARG A 113 -11.73 12.48 -37.22
N GLU A 114 -11.31 11.46 -36.48
CA GLU A 114 -11.99 10.92 -35.32
C GLU A 114 -11.16 11.21 -34.07
N PHE A 115 -11.82 11.66 -32.99
CA PHE A 115 -11.15 11.93 -31.72
C PHE A 115 -11.18 10.67 -30.87
N THR A 116 -10.05 9.97 -30.77
CA THR A 116 -9.92 8.70 -30.04
C THR A 116 -9.15 8.93 -28.74
N PHE A 117 -9.70 8.48 -27.62
CA PHE A 117 -9.03 8.56 -26.34
C PHE A 117 -7.96 7.47 -26.22
N ARG A 118 -6.71 7.89 -26.06
CA ARG A 118 -5.58 7.00 -25.77
C ARG A 118 -5.40 6.92 -24.26
N LYS A 119 -5.80 5.78 -23.68
CA LYS A 119 -5.66 5.47 -22.26
C LYS A 119 -4.20 5.58 -21.81
N GLY A 120 -3.96 6.30 -20.71
CA GLY A 120 -2.66 6.35 -20.05
C GLY A 120 -2.35 5.12 -19.20
N PRO A 121 -1.16 5.04 -18.58
CA PRO A 121 -0.75 3.91 -17.76
C PRO A 121 -1.66 3.63 -16.55
N VAL A 122 -2.41 4.62 -16.04
CA VAL A 122 -3.37 4.41 -14.93
C VAL A 122 -4.49 3.42 -15.23
N PHE A 123 -4.72 3.07 -16.50
CA PHE A 123 -5.71 2.06 -16.90
C PHE A 123 -5.22 0.61 -16.79
N HIS A 124 -4.15 0.36 -16.02
CA HIS A 124 -3.68 -0.98 -15.66
C HIS A 124 -4.10 -1.32 -14.23
N ASN A 125 -4.28 -2.61 -13.93
CA ASN A 125 -4.67 -3.08 -12.59
C ASN A 125 -3.59 -2.81 -11.55
N ILE A 126 -2.31 -2.95 -11.94
CA ILE A 126 -1.17 -2.61 -11.09
C ILE A 126 -0.30 -1.57 -11.78
N LEU A 127 -0.03 -0.47 -11.10
CA LEU A 127 0.78 0.63 -11.59
C LEU A 127 2.02 0.83 -10.72
N LEU A 128 3.20 0.71 -11.30
CA LEU A 128 4.45 1.15 -10.70
C LEU A 128 4.72 2.60 -11.07
N ALA A 129 4.73 3.51 -10.10
CA ALA A 129 5.14 4.89 -10.27
C ALA A 129 6.53 5.10 -9.64
N ASP A 130 7.57 4.98 -10.47
CA ASP A 130 8.95 5.09 -10.01
C ASP A 130 9.35 6.55 -9.77
N GLU A 131 9.96 6.81 -8.61
CA GLU A 131 10.50 8.12 -8.23
C GLU A 131 9.45 9.24 -8.26
N ILE A 132 8.29 9.02 -7.64
CA ILE A 132 7.15 9.97 -7.64
C ILE A 132 7.53 11.39 -7.19
N ASN A 133 8.59 11.52 -6.38
CA ASN A 133 9.14 12.80 -5.95
C ASN A 133 9.87 13.57 -7.08
N ARG A 134 10.11 13.01 -8.26
CA ARG A 134 10.70 13.73 -9.42
C ARG A 134 9.63 14.32 -10.35
N ALA A 135 8.39 13.88 -10.22
CA ALA A 135 7.27 14.44 -10.99
C ALA A 135 6.88 15.82 -10.46
N THR A 136 6.43 16.70 -11.36
CA THR A 136 5.90 18.01 -10.95
C THR A 136 4.66 17.86 -10.06
N PRO A 137 4.32 18.85 -9.22
CA PRO A 137 3.13 18.79 -8.36
C PRO A 137 1.82 18.51 -9.11
N LYS A 138 1.69 18.98 -10.35
CA LYS A 138 0.51 18.72 -11.21
C LYS A 138 0.40 17.24 -11.58
N CYS A 139 1.52 16.60 -11.92
CA CYS A 139 1.58 15.18 -12.26
C CYS A 139 1.34 14.29 -11.04
N GLN A 140 1.93 14.65 -9.90
CA GLN A 140 1.63 14.00 -8.62
C GLN A 140 0.13 14.07 -8.32
N SER A 141 -0.48 15.24 -8.51
CA SER A 141 -1.91 15.44 -8.27
C SER A 141 -2.78 14.57 -9.19
N ALA A 142 -2.46 14.49 -10.48
CA ALA A 142 -3.20 13.66 -11.44
C ALA A 142 -3.17 12.16 -11.09
N LEU A 143 -2.00 11.65 -10.67
CA LEU A 143 -1.87 10.26 -10.21
C LEU A 143 -2.67 10.01 -8.91
N LEU A 144 -2.55 10.91 -7.93
CA LEU A 144 -3.20 10.78 -6.63
C LEU A 144 -4.72 10.97 -6.69
N GLU A 145 -5.21 11.80 -7.61
CA GLU A 145 -6.63 11.94 -7.93
C GLU A 145 -7.16 10.63 -8.54
N SER A 146 -6.44 10.05 -9.50
CA SER A 146 -6.78 8.74 -10.09
C SER A 146 -6.87 7.64 -9.02
N MET A 147 -5.98 7.65 -8.01
CA MET A 147 -6.03 6.74 -6.87
C MET A 147 -7.29 6.92 -6.01
N GLN A 148 -7.72 8.16 -5.79
CA GLN A 148 -8.81 8.47 -4.88
C GLN A 148 -10.18 8.32 -5.55
N GLU A 149 -10.33 8.82 -6.77
CA GLU A 149 -11.59 8.83 -7.52
C GLU A 149 -11.84 7.54 -8.29
N ARG A 150 -10.79 6.72 -8.50
CA ARG A 150 -10.84 5.49 -9.31
C ARG A 150 -11.39 5.68 -10.72
N SER A 151 -11.34 6.92 -11.20
CA SER A 151 -11.76 7.34 -12.52
C SER A 151 -10.91 8.52 -12.96
N VAL A 152 -10.94 8.82 -14.24
CA VAL A 152 -10.25 9.96 -14.85
C VAL A 152 -11.22 10.71 -15.73
N SER A 153 -11.23 12.04 -15.63
CA SER A 153 -12.00 12.88 -16.55
C SER A 153 -11.08 13.57 -17.57
N VAL A 154 -11.28 13.28 -18.87
CA VAL A 154 -10.55 13.90 -19.98
C VAL A 154 -11.56 14.44 -20.99
N ASP A 155 -11.40 15.70 -21.40
CA ASP A 155 -12.27 16.39 -22.37
C ASP A 155 -13.77 16.28 -22.06
N GLY A 156 -14.13 16.37 -20.78
CA GLY A 156 -15.52 16.30 -20.30
C GLY A 156 -16.12 14.89 -20.30
N LYS A 157 -15.34 13.83 -20.60
CA LYS A 157 -15.75 12.43 -20.46
C LYS A 157 -15.01 11.77 -19.30
N THR A 158 -15.76 11.07 -18.46
CA THR A 158 -15.23 10.29 -17.35
C THR A 158 -15.01 8.84 -17.78
N TYR A 159 -13.84 8.30 -17.46
CA TYR A 159 -13.42 6.93 -17.74
C TYR A 159 -13.08 6.23 -16.43
N GLU A 160 -13.75 5.11 -16.16
CA GLU A 160 -13.50 4.28 -14.99
C GLU A 160 -12.17 3.52 -15.11
N LEU A 161 -11.43 3.41 -14.01
CA LEU A 161 -10.22 2.61 -13.93
C LEU A 161 -10.57 1.12 -13.74
N PRO A 162 -9.70 0.18 -14.18
CA PRO A 162 -9.96 -1.24 -13.99
C PRO A 162 -9.93 -1.60 -12.51
N LEU A 163 -10.85 -2.46 -12.07
CA LEU A 163 -10.86 -3.00 -10.71
C LEU A 163 -10.39 -4.45 -10.72
N PRO A 164 -9.56 -4.87 -9.75
CA PRO A 164 -8.88 -4.07 -8.73
C PRO A 164 -7.83 -3.10 -9.33
N PHE A 165 -7.65 -1.94 -8.68
CA PHE A 165 -6.66 -0.91 -9.04
C PHE A 165 -5.68 -0.70 -7.88
N PHE A 166 -4.40 -0.97 -8.12
CA PHE A 166 -3.32 -0.86 -7.14
C PHE A 166 -2.18 -0.01 -7.69
N VAL A 167 -1.62 0.84 -6.84
CA VAL A 167 -0.50 1.72 -7.18
C VAL A 167 0.60 1.47 -6.16
N LEU A 168 1.78 1.14 -6.67
CA LEU A 168 3.03 1.11 -5.91
C LEU A 168 3.86 2.31 -6.37
N ALA A 169 3.89 3.36 -5.56
CA ALA A 169 4.75 4.51 -5.81
C ALA A 169 6.09 4.31 -5.12
N THR A 170 7.20 4.70 -5.75
CA THR A 170 8.53 4.62 -5.14
C THR A 170 9.13 6.01 -4.91
N GLN A 171 9.89 6.15 -3.84
CA GLN A 171 10.70 7.34 -3.56
C GLN A 171 12.13 6.94 -3.25
N ASN A 172 13.07 7.71 -3.80
CA ASN A 172 14.49 7.61 -3.45
C ASN A 172 14.81 8.75 -2.47
N PRO A 173 15.14 8.46 -1.19
CA PRO A 173 15.41 9.48 -0.19
C PRO A 173 16.78 10.16 -0.35
N ILE A 174 17.68 9.61 -1.16
CA ILE A 174 19.06 10.09 -1.30
C ILE A 174 19.16 11.24 -2.30
N GLU A 175 18.35 11.23 -3.35
CA GLU A 175 18.35 12.25 -4.39
C GLU A 175 17.55 13.47 -3.94
N GLN A 176 18.24 14.60 -3.71
CA GLN A 176 17.62 15.87 -3.30
C GLN A 176 17.48 16.86 -4.46
N GLU A 177 18.30 16.75 -5.51
CA GLU A 177 18.27 17.65 -6.66
C GLU A 177 17.11 17.32 -7.61
N GLY A 178 16.36 18.35 -8.03
CA GLY A 178 15.26 18.18 -8.99
C GLY A 178 14.08 17.38 -8.44
N THR A 179 13.87 17.38 -7.12
CA THR A 179 12.76 16.68 -6.47
C THR A 179 11.72 17.65 -5.89
N TYR A 180 10.46 17.22 -5.94
CA TYR A 180 9.27 17.82 -5.38
C TYR A 180 8.74 16.88 -4.28
N PRO A 181 8.96 17.18 -2.99
CA PRO A 181 8.45 16.35 -1.91
C PRO A 181 6.92 16.32 -1.96
N LEU A 182 6.33 15.15 -1.69
CA LEU A 182 4.88 15.05 -1.58
C LEU A 182 4.42 15.76 -0.30
N PRO A 183 3.48 16.72 -0.39
CA PRO A 183 2.83 17.28 0.78
C PRO A 183 2.19 16.18 1.65
N GLU A 184 2.06 16.45 2.94
CA GLU A 184 1.46 15.51 3.90
C GLU A 184 0.07 15.04 3.49
N ALA A 185 -0.77 15.96 3.00
CA ALA A 185 -2.11 15.63 2.49
C ALA A 185 -2.08 14.65 1.30
N GLN A 186 -1.00 14.62 0.54
CA GLN A 186 -0.78 13.68 -0.56
C GLN A 186 -0.27 12.33 -0.04
N LEU A 187 0.69 12.33 0.88
CA LEU A 187 1.17 11.13 1.54
C LEU A 187 0.03 10.37 2.23
N ASP A 188 -0.89 11.09 2.86
CA ASP A 188 -2.02 10.52 3.60
C ASP A 188 -2.96 9.64 2.74
N ARG A 189 -2.90 9.77 1.41
CA ARG A 189 -3.65 8.94 0.45
C ARG A 189 -3.09 7.52 0.29
N PHE A 190 -1.84 7.28 0.67
CA PHE A 190 -1.25 5.94 0.67
C PHE A 190 -1.68 5.18 1.93
N LEU A 191 -2.11 3.92 1.75
CA LEU A 191 -2.50 3.06 2.86
C LEU A 191 -1.31 2.84 3.80
N LEU A 192 -0.19 2.40 3.22
CA LEU A 192 1.06 2.13 3.92
C LEU A 192 2.23 2.85 3.25
N LYS A 193 3.16 3.34 4.07
CA LYS A 193 4.53 3.60 3.68
C LYS A 193 5.40 2.42 4.11
N VAL A 194 6.24 1.92 3.21
CA VAL A 194 7.13 0.77 3.45
C VAL A 194 8.57 1.18 3.13
N ASN A 195 9.44 1.07 4.13
CA ASN A 195 10.86 1.35 3.94
C ASN A 195 11.57 0.05 3.58
N VAL A 196 12.37 0.06 2.52
CA VAL A 196 13.19 -1.07 2.09
C VAL A 196 14.61 -0.83 2.57
N GLY A 197 15.06 -1.69 3.47
CA GLY A 197 16.44 -1.70 3.96
C GLY A 197 17.40 -2.36 2.96
N PHE A 198 18.68 -2.34 3.31
CA PHE A 198 19.69 -3.10 2.58
C PHE A 198 19.53 -4.60 2.81
N SER A 199 19.84 -5.39 1.78
CA SER A 199 19.87 -6.85 1.87
C SER A 199 21.03 -7.32 2.75
N SER A 200 20.81 -8.40 3.49
CA SER A 200 21.87 -9.07 4.23
C SER A 200 22.89 -9.72 3.27
N GLN A 201 24.05 -10.12 3.80
CA GLN A 201 25.06 -10.81 2.97
C GLN A 201 24.50 -12.09 2.33
N ASP A 202 23.74 -12.88 3.10
CA ASP A 202 23.13 -14.12 2.61
C ASP A 202 22.08 -13.85 1.53
N GLU A 203 21.28 -12.79 1.71
CA GLU A 203 20.31 -12.36 0.70
C GLU A 203 21.00 -11.87 -0.57
N LEU A 204 22.10 -11.12 -0.46
CA LEU A 204 22.88 -10.67 -1.60
C LEU A 204 23.53 -11.83 -2.35
N HIS A 205 24.09 -12.81 -1.64
CA HIS A 205 24.62 -14.03 -2.26
C HIS A 205 23.53 -14.75 -3.07
N GLU A 206 22.34 -14.90 -2.50
CA GLU A 206 21.22 -15.55 -3.19
C GLU A 206 20.71 -14.73 -4.38
N ILE A 207 20.64 -13.39 -4.27
CA ILE A 207 20.32 -12.50 -5.38
C ILE A 207 21.33 -12.67 -6.52
N VAL A 208 22.63 -12.64 -6.22
CA VAL A 208 23.70 -12.81 -7.23
C VAL A 208 23.61 -14.19 -7.87
N ASN A 209 23.45 -15.26 -7.08
CA ASN A 209 23.33 -16.61 -7.60
C ASN A 209 22.15 -16.75 -8.58
N ARG A 210 20.95 -16.30 -8.20
CA ARG A 210 19.76 -16.42 -9.06
C ARG A 210 19.84 -15.57 -10.33
N THR A 211 20.31 -14.33 -10.21
CA THR A 211 20.37 -13.40 -11.35
C THR A 211 21.45 -13.78 -12.36
N THR A 212 22.59 -14.31 -11.91
CA THR A 212 23.69 -14.74 -12.79
C THR A 212 23.52 -16.14 -13.37
N ALA A 213 22.79 -17.03 -12.69
CA ALA A 213 22.55 -18.39 -13.17
C ALA A 213 21.47 -18.48 -14.27
N GLY A 214 20.80 -17.37 -14.61
CA GLY A 214 19.71 -17.36 -15.59
C GLY A 214 18.46 -18.13 -15.13
N LEU A 215 18.35 -18.43 -13.84
CA LEU A 215 17.23 -19.16 -13.24
C LEU A 215 16.05 -18.21 -12.96
N LEU A 216 15.51 -17.58 -14.01
CA LEU A 216 14.23 -16.89 -13.89
C LEU A 216 13.12 -17.95 -13.90
N GLN A 217 12.60 -18.26 -12.71
CA GLN A 217 11.42 -19.12 -12.60
C GLN A 217 10.24 -18.43 -13.25
N LYS A 218 9.49 -19.21 -14.04
CA LYS A 218 8.22 -18.74 -14.61
C LYS A 218 7.21 -18.68 -13.47
N VAL A 219 6.71 -17.48 -13.21
CA VAL A 219 5.68 -17.25 -12.20
C VAL A 219 4.39 -17.95 -12.64
N GLU A 220 3.87 -18.81 -11.78
CA GLU A 220 2.57 -19.46 -11.98
C GLU A 220 1.43 -18.53 -11.54
N VAL A 221 0.32 -18.59 -12.27
CA VAL A 221 -0.90 -17.90 -11.88
C VAL A 221 -1.53 -18.63 -10.70
N VAL A 222 -1.71 -17.92 -9.59
CA VAL A 222 -2.22 -18.52 -8.35
C VAL A 222 -3.72 -18.26 -8.18
N VAL A 223 -4.14 -17.01 -8.36
CA VAL A 223 -5.54 -16.54 -8.25
C VAL A 223 -5.86 -15.53 -9.36
N ASP A 224 -7.14 -15.35 -9.65
CA ASP A 224 -7.64 -14.40 -10.65
C ASP A 224 -8.03 -13.03 -10.03
N LEU A 225 -8.40 -12.08 -10.89
CA LEU A 225 -8.81 -10.73 -10.50
C LEU A 225 -10.13 -10.73 -9.72
N GLU A 226 -11.05 -11.63 -10.07
CA GLU A 226 -12.32 -11.79 -9.36
C GLU A 226 -12.08 -12.25 -7.91
N PHE A 227 -11.10 -13.12 -7.67
CA PHE A 227 -10.74 -13.57 -6.33
C PHE A 227 -10.26 -12.42 -5.48
N ILE A 228 -9.35 -11.57 -5.98
CA ILE A 228 -8.88 -10.38 -5.24
C ILE A 228 -10.05 -9.45 -4.92
N SER A 229 -10.94 -9.21 -5.88
CA SER A 229 -12.11 -8.36 -5.67
C SER A 229 -13.10 -8.95 -4.65
N ALA A 230 -13.27 -10.27 -4.63
CA ALA A 230 -14.08 -10.97 -3.63
C ALA A 230 -13.43 -10.93 -2.24
N ALA A 231 -12.12 -11.19 -2.15
CA ALA A 231 -11.36 -11.14 -0.92
C ALA A 231 -11.39 -9.73 -0.29
N GLN A 232 -11.19 -8.67 -1.08
CA GLN A 232 -11.28 -7.29 -0.62
C GLN A 232 -12.67 -6.97 -0.03
N ARG A 233 -13.75 -7.39 -0.69
CA ARG A 233 -15.13 -7.23 -0.19
C ARG A 233 -15.38 -8.02 1.09
N PHE A 234 -14.86 -9.23 1.19
CA PHE A 234 -14.98 -10.06 2.38
C PHE A 234 -14.23 -9.45 3.58
N VAL A 235 -12.98 -9.03 3.38
CA VAL A 235 -12.16 -8.35 4.42
C VAL A 235 -12.89 -7.14 4.99
N GLN A 236 -13.57 -6.35 4.16
CA GLN A 236 -14.33 -5.19 4.63
C GLN A 236 -15.46 -5.56 5.60
N GLN A 237 -16.08 -6.72 5.43
CA GLN A 237 -17.21 -7.19 6.24
C GLN A 237 -16.81 -7.75 7.61
N ILE A 238 -15.54 -8.10 7.82
CA ILE A 238 -15.09 -8.64 9.11
C ILE A 238 -15.25 -7.58 10.20
N PHE A 239 -15.97 -7.92 11.27
CA PHE A 239 -16.19 -7.03 12.40
C PHE A 239 -14.93 -6.87 13.27
N ILE A 240 -14.81 -5.71 13.91
CA ILE A 240 -13.72 -5.41 14.85
C ILE A 240 -14.35 -5.15 16.20
N ALA A 241 -13.86 -5.82 17.24
CA ALA A 241 -14.42 -5.66 18.56
C ALA A 241 -14.30 -4.20 19.06
N PRO A 242 -15.29 -3.68 19.82
CA PRO A 242 -15.29 -2.28 20.28
C PRO A 242 -14.01 -1.86 21.02
N HIS A 243 -13.43 -2.75 21.84
CA HIS A 243 -12.18 -2.47 22.56
C HIS A 243 -10.97 -2.32 21.62
N ILE A 244 -10.92 -3.07 20.51
CA ILE A 244 -9.88 -2.92 19.49
C ILE A 244 -10.06 -1.60 18.74
N GLN A 245 -11.29 -1.21 18.44
CA GLN A 245 -11.58 0.08 17.81
C GLN A 245 -11.20 1.26 18.71
N ASP A 246 -11.49 1.16 20.01
CA ASP A 246 -11.08 2.14 21.02
C ASP A 246 -9.55 2.24 21.08
N PHE A 247 -8.84 1.10 21.18
CA PHE A 247 -7.38 1.07 21.15
C PHE A 247 -6.77 1.77 19.92
N ILE A 248 -7.28 1.48 18.71
CA ILE A 248 -6.82 2.12 17.48
C ILE A 248 -7.07 3.63 17.52
N THR A 249 -8.23 4.05 18.03
CA THR A 249 -8.59 5.47 18.14
C THR A 249 -7.66 6.18 19.12
N ARG A 250 -7.43 5.60 20.30
CA ARG A 250 -6.48 6.11 21.28
C ARG A 250 -5.06 6.21 20.73
N LEU A 251 -4.61 5.19 19.99
CA LEU A 251 -3.30 5.20 19.36
C LEU A 251 -3.15 6.36 18.36
N VAL A 252 -4.17 6.64 17.55
CA VAL A 252 -4.15 7.78 16.63
C VAL A 252 -4.18 9.09 17.41
N LEU A 253 -5.08 9.23 18.38
CA LEU A 253 -5.17 10.44 19.22
C LEU A 253 -3.86 10.72 20.00
N ALA A 254 -3.17 9.67 20.45
CA ALA A 254 -1.90 9.77 21.15
C ALA A 254 -0.76 10.33 20.28
N THR A 255 -0.93 10.39 18.95
CA THR A 255 0.02 11.08 18.06
C THR A 255 -0.11 12.60 18.10
N HIS A 256 -1.21 13.15 18.63
CA HIS A 256 -1.47 14.59 18.65
C HIS A 256 -0.95 15.22 19.95
N PRO A 257 -0.04 16.21 19.87
CA PRO A 257 0.35 17.00 21.03
C PRO A 257 -0.86 17.61 21.74
N GLY A 258 -0.95 17.43 23.06
CA GLY A 258 -2.05 17.94 23.88
C GLY A 258 -3.31 17.08 23.91
N SER A 259 -3.33 15.92 23.23
CA SER A 259 -4.36 14.91 23.45
C SER A 259 -4.29 14.33 24.87
N GLU A 260 -5.43 13.94 25.45
CA GLU A 260 -5.46 13.22 26.74
C GLU A 260 -4.74 11.87 26.69
N PHE A 261 -4.62 11.27 25.49
CA PHE A 261 -3.94 9.99 25.27
C PHE A 261 -2.47 10.14 24.90
N ALA A 262 -2.01 11.38 24.68
CA ALA A 262 -0.64 11.64 24.25
C ALA A 262 0.34 11.56 25.43
N PRO A 263 1.41 10.75 25.33
CA PRO A 263 2.49 10.79 26.31
C PRO A 263 3.15 12.17 26.37
N ASN A 264 3.64 12.57 27.56
CA ASN A 264 4.28 13.88 27.78
C ASN A 264 5.43 14.19 26.80
N TRP A 265 6.10 13.16 26.28
CA TRP A 265 7.22 13.33 25.35
C TRP A 265 6.78 13.58 23.91
N ILE A 266 5.50 13.35 23.54
CA ILE A 266 5.06 13.45 22.14
C ILE A 266 5.24 14.87 21.58
N SER A 267 5.02 15.90 22.40
CA SER A 267 5.13 17.31 21.98
C SER A 267 6.56 17.71 21.62
N ASN A 268 7.56 16.96 22.11
CA ASN A 268 8.96 17.16 21.73
C ASN A 268 9.32 16.46 20.41
N ASP A 269 8.44 15.57 19.91
CA ASP A 269 8.76 14.65 18.81
C ASP A 269 7.84 14.81 17.60
N ILE A 270 6.59 15.24 17.82
CA ILE A 270 5.57 15.43 16.79
C ILE A 270 4.98 16.83 16.90
N VAL A 271 4.84 17.52 15.77
CA VAL A 271 4.12 18.79 15.62
C VAL A 271 2.69 18.55 15.15
N VAL A 272 2.52 17.66 14.16
CA VAL A 272 1.23 17.32 13.58
C VAL A 272 1.01 15.81 13.67
N GLY A 273 -0.06 15.42 14.36
CA GLY A 273 -0.47 14.03 14.53
C GLY A 273 -1.18 13.45 13.30
N ALA A 274 -1.44 12.14 13.35
CA ALA A 274 -1.96 11.38 12.23
C ALA A 274 -3.45 11.66 11.94
N SER A 275 -3.83 11.67 10.67
CA SER A 275 -5.22 11.87 10.27
C SER A 275 -6.12 10.66 10.59
N PRO A 276 -7.46 10.79 10.53
CA PRO A 276 -8.38 9.65 10.67
C PRO A 276 -8.13 8.51 9.67
N ARG A 277 -7.46 8.78 8.53
CA ARG A 277 -7.07 7.74 7.57
C ARG A 277 -6.05 6.77 8.16
N ALA A 278 -5.31 7.16 9.19
CA ALA A 278 -4.44 6.25 9.93
C ALA A 278 -5.24 5.12 10.58
N ALA A 279 -6.33 5.46 11.29
CA ALA A 279 -7.19 4.47 11.93
C ALA A 279 -7.79 3.52 10.88
N GLN A 280 -8.29 4.06 9.77
CA GLN A 280 -8.82 3.27 8.65
C GLN A 280 -7.76 2.33 8.06
N SER A 281 -6.54 2.82 7.88
CA SER A 281 -5.43 2.03 7.33
C SER A 281 -5.03 0.89 8.27
N ILE A 282 -4.90 1.19 9.58
CA ILE A 282 -4.61 0.18 10.61
C ILE A 282 -5.71 -0.88 10.62
N VAL A 283 -6.98 -0.48 10.62
CA VAL A 283 -8.13 -1.38 10.59
C VAL A 283 -8.07 -2.31 9.37
N ALA A 284 -7.96 -1.76 8.16
CA ALA A 284 -7.99 -2.54 6.93
C ALA A 284 -6.83 -3.55 6.90
N CYS A 285 -5.64 -3.10 7.29
CA CYS A 285 -4.44 -3.93 7.34
C CYS A 285 -4.50 -5.00 8.45
N ALA A 286 -5.02 -4.66 9.63
CA ALA A 286 -5.10 -5.57 10.77
C ALA A 286 -6.13 -6.70 10.53
N LYS A 287 -7.23 -6.40 9.82
CA LYS A 287 -8.18 -7.44 9.37
C LYS A 287 -7.49 -8.46 8.48
N VAL A 288 -6.75 -8.02 7.46
CA VAL A 288 -5.98 -8.92 6.58
C VAL A 288 -4.93 -9.69 7.39
N ALA A 289 -4.16 -9.01 8.24
CA ALA A 289 -3.13 -9.63 9.09
C ALA A 289 -3.69 -10.75 9.98
N THR A 290 -4.90 -10.57 10.50
CA THR A 290 -5.60 -11.56 11.32
C THR A 290 -5.96 -12.80 10.51
N ILE A 291 -6.51 -12.61 9.31
CA ILE A 291 -6.91 -13.71 8.40
C ILE A 291 -5.69 -14.56 8.03
N ILE A 292 -4.57 -13.93 7.65
CA ILE A 292 -3.37 -14.66 7.21
C ILE A 292 -2.72 -15.46 8.36
N ASP A 293 -2.85 -14.98 9.60
CA ASP A 293 -2.41 -15.67 10.82
C ASP A 293 -3.37 -16.83 11.19
N GLY A 294 -4.48 -17.01 10.46
CA GLY A 294 -5.46 -18.07 10.69
C GLY A 294 -6.44 -17.77 11.82
N ARG A 295 -6.54 -16.49 12.22
CA ARG A 295 -7.48 -16.03 13.24
C ARG A 295 -8.69 -15.37 12.60
N TYR A 296 -9.74 -15.22 13.39
CA TYR A 296 -11.02 -14.63 12.96
C TYR A 296 -11.35 -13.32 13.69
N ALA A 297 -10.50 -12.92 14.65
CA ALA A 297 -10.68 -11.71 15.44
C ALA A 297 -9.36 -10.94 15.55
N VAL A 298 -9.43 -9.64 15.26
CA VAL A 298 -8.30 -8.72 15.33
C VAL A 298 -7.81 -8.60 16.76
N SER A 299 -6.49 -8.56 16.92
CA SER A 299 -5.82 -8.40 18.21
C SER A 299 -4.82 -7.23 18.19
N HIS A 300 -4.33 -6.82 19.35
CA HIS A 300 -3.26 -5.83 19.47
C HIS A 300 -1.99 -6.22 18.71
N ARG A 301 -1.72 -7.53 18.56
CA ARG A 301 -0.58 -8.03 17.77
C ARG A 301 -0.68 -7.61 16.30
N ASP A 302 -1.89 -7.67 15.73
CA ASP A 302 -2.15 -7.29 14.34
C ASP A 302 -1.96 -5.81 14.13
N ILE A 303 -2.46 -5.01 15.08
CA ILE A 303 -2.30 -3.55 15.08
C ILE A 303 -0.82 -3.17 15.17
N ARG A 304 -0.08 -3.75 16.11
CA ARG A 304 1.36 -3.50 16.27
C ARG A 304 2.14 -3.85 15.00
N ALA A 305 1.77 -4.93 14.30
CA ALA A 305 2.45 -5.36 13.08
C ALA A 305 2.35 -4.32 11.94
N VAL A 306 1.24 -3.57 11.87
CA VAL A 306 0.94 -2.64 10.76
C VAL A 306 1.07 -1.16 11.14
N ALA A 307 1.03 -0.83 12.43
CA ALA A 307 0.97 0.54 12.94
C ALA A 307 2.09 1.43 12.41
N VAL A 308 3.35 0.97 12.44
CA VAL A 308 4.50 1.76 11.94
C VAL A 308 4.30 2.14 10.47
N SER A 309 3.98 1.16 9.62
CA SER A 309 3.79 1.40 8.18
C SER A 309 2.55 2.24 7.88
N ALA A 310 1.53 2.19 8.73
CA ALA A 310 0.32 2.99 8.59
C ALA A 310 0.48 4.42 9.13
N LEU A 311 1.36 4.68 10.11
CA LEU A 311 1.44 5.98 10.78
C LEU A 311 2.64 6.83 10.32
N GLN A 312 3.74 6.21 9.86
CA GLN A 312 5.02 6.92 9.70
C GLN A 312 5.04 8.06 8.68
N HIS A 313 4.14 8.03 7.70
CA HIS A 313 3.98 9.08 6.70
C HIS A 313 2.85 10.06 7.02
N ARG A 314 2.23 9.93 8.19
CA ARG A 314 1.09 10.74 8.65
C ARG A 314 1.45 11.62 9.85
N ILE A 315 2.71 11.60 10.30
CA ILE A 315 3.18 12.43 11.40
C ILE A 315 4.25 13.40 10.91
N VAL A 316 4.25 14.59 11.49
CA VAL A 316 5.26 15.62 11.22
C VAL A 316 6.11 15.78 12.44
N ARG A 317 7.44 15.66 12.27
CA ARG A 317 8.38 15.75 13.38
C ARG A 317 8.65 17.20 13.75
N THR A 318 8.96 17.42 15.02
CA THR A 318 9.58 18.66 15.50
C THR A 318 11.01 18.78 15.00
N PHE A 319 11.52 20.01 14.91
CA PHE A 319 12.92 20.26 14.57
C PHE A 319 13.89 19.56 15.55
N GLU A 320 13.51 19.50 16.83
CA GLU A 320 14.22 18.80 17.89
C GLU A 320 14.29 17.29 17.64
N ALA A 321 13.22 16.67 17.12
CA ALA A 321 13.26 15.26 16.73
C ALA A 321 14.12 15.03 15.49
N GLU A 322 14.12 15.96 14.53
CA GLU A 322 14.97 15.84 13.33
C GLU A 322 16.45 15.93 13.68
N THR A 323 16.83 16.91 14.50
CA THR A 323 18.22 17.11 14.96
C THR A 323 18.70 15.98 15.86
N ALA A 324 17.81 15.40 16.67
CA ALA A 324 18.09 14.20 17.45
C ALA A 324 18.05 12.89 16.63
N LEU A 325 17.87 12.96 15.30
CA LEU A 325 17.77 11.82 14.39
C LEU A 325 16.71 10.79 14.79
N ARG A 326 15.64 11.22 15.47
CA ARG A 326 14.49 10.36 15.80
C ARG A 326 13.64 10.18 14.56
N THR A 327 13.60 8.94 14.06
CA THR A 327 12.84 8.61 12.86
C THR A 327 11.35 8.48 13.20
N PRO A 328 10.44 8.75 12.24
CA PRO A 328 9.01 8.50 12.43
C PRO A 328 8.72 7.07 12.89
N SER A 329 9.43 6.08 12.32
CA SER A 329 9.29 4.68 12.71
C SER A 329 9.67 4.39 14.17
N SER A 330 10.75 5.02 14.67
CA SER A 330 11.15 4.87 16.08
C SER A 330 10.15 5.50 17.05
N ILE A 331 9.63 6.69 16.71
CA ILE A 331 8.62 7.40 17.49
C ILE A 331 7.34 6.57 17.59
N ILE A 332 6.86 6.04 16.46
CA ILE A 332 5.63 5.24 16.43
C ILE A 332 5.83 3.90 17.14
N SER A 333 6.96 3.23 16.97
CA SER A 333 7.23 1.97 17.68
C SER A 333 7.14 2.19 19.19
N ARG A 334 7.78 3.25 19.69
CA ARG A 334 7.69 3.62 21.11
C ARG A 334 6.25 3.93 21.54
N LEU A 335 5.52 4.70 20.74
CA LEU A 335 4.14 5.06 21.04
C LEU A 335 3.23 3.83 21.13
N VAL A 336 3.35 2.89 20.18
CA VAL A 336 2.58 1.65 20.16
C VAL A 336 2.86 0.82 21.41
N ASP A 337 4.11 0.73 21.84
CA ASP A 337 4.49 -0.02 23.03
C ASP A 337 3.96 0.63 24.31
N GLU A 338 4.01 1.95 24.44
CA GLU A 338 3.47 2.68 25.60
C GLU A 338 1.94 2.61 25.67
N VAL A 339 1.23 2.86 24.56
CA VAL A 339 -0.25 2.80 24.52
C VAL A 339 -0.77 1.38 24.82
N SER A 340 -0.02 0.35 24.41
CA SER A 340 -0.35 -1.05 24.72
C SER A 340 -0.28 -1.38 26.22
N LEU A 341 0.54 -0.65 26.99
CA LEU A 341 0.71 -0.88 28.43
C LEU A 341 -0.44 -0.28 29.26
N TYR A 342 -1.05 0.82 28.81
CA TYR A 342 -2.17 1.47 29.51
C TYR A 342 -3.42 0.58 29.63
N GLU A 343 -3.62 -0.37 28.71
CA GLU A 343 -4.71 -1.35 28.81
C GLU A 343 -4.36 -2.58 29.65
N ALA A 344 -3.07 -2.96 29.70
CA ALA A 344 -2.61 -4.13 30.46
C ALA A 344 -2.60 -3.89 31.98
N GLY A 345 -2.71 -2.64 32.42
CA GLY A 345 -2.98 -2.29 33.80
C GLY A 345 -2.67 -0.84 34.09
N THR A 346 -3.68 0.01 34.17
CA THR A 346 -3.75 1.10 35.17
C THR A 346 -5.10 1.80 35.15
N THR A 347 -5.94 1.43 36.12
CA THR A 347 -6.86 2.38 36.75
C THR A 347 -5.98 3.36 37.53
N HIS A 348 -5.71 4.53 36.97
CA HIS A 348 -5.19 5.64 37.77
C HIS A 348 -6.37 6.53 38.16
N VAL A 349 -6.62 6.53 39.47
CA VAL A 349 -7.50 7.43 40.21
C VAL A 349 -6.97 8.86 40.15
#